data_AF-J0Q304-F1
#
_entry.id   AF-J0Q304-F1
#
_cell.length_a   1.000
_cell.length_b   1.000
_cell.length_c   1.000
_cell.angle_alpha   90.00
_cell.angle_beta   90.00
_cell.angle_gamma   90.00
#
_symmetry.space_group_name_H-M   'P 1'
#
loop_
_entity.id
_entity.type
_entity.pdbx_description
1 polymer ?
#
loop_
_entity_poly.entity_id
_entity_poly.type
_entity_poly.pdbx_seq_one_letter_code
_entity_poly.pdbx_strand_id
1 'polypeptide(L)' 'MCGAFFMEKQMRRISSEGLTLIKQWEGLRLNAYQDIACVWTIGYGHTSKAGKPLVKKGMCITQQQAEEILCEDLKQ' A
#
# COMPACT_ATOMS: atom_id res chain seq x y z
N MET A 1 -32.74 14.16 -20.77
CA MET A 1 -32.44 13.54 -19.47
C MET A 1 -30.93 13.54 -19.32
N CYS A 2 -30.41 14.28 -18.34
CA CYS A 2 -29.00 14.62 -18.21
C CYS A 2 -28.23 13.50 -17.50
N GLY A 3 -27.16 13.03 -18.14
CA GLY A 3 -25.91 12.58 -17.54
C GLY A 3 -25.95 11.43 -16.54
N ALA A 4 -25.71 10.20 -17.03
CA ALA A 4 -24.96 9.22 -16.25
C ALA A 4 -23.52 9.73 -16.14
N PHE A 5 -23.23 10.53 -15.11
CA PHE A 5 -21.89 11.01 -14.80
C PHE A 5 -21.11 9.85 -14.18
N PHE A 6 -20.59 8.99 -15.05
CA PHE A 6 -19.63 7.95 -14.71
C PHE A 6 -18.37 8.67 -14.18
N MET A 7 -18.21 8.73 -12.85
CA MET A 7 -16.93 9.12 -12.26
C MET A 7 -15.95 7.98 -12.49
N GLU A 8 -15.38 7.88 -13.69
CA GLU A 8 -14.09 7.24 -13.87
C GLU A 8 -13.05 8.13 -13.17
N LYS A 9 -12.98 7.98 -11.85
CA LYS A 9 -11.84 8.45 -11.05
C LYS A 9 -10.61 7.83 -11.72
N GLN A 10 -9.77 8.68 -12.29
CA GLN A 10 -8.54 8.29 -12.98
C GLN A 10 -7.66 7.48 -12.02
N MET A 11 -7.83 6.15 -12.08
CA MET A 11 -7.06 5.17 -11.34
C MET A 11 -5.68 5.15 -12.00
N ARG A 12 -4.60 5.37 -11.25
CA ARG A 12 -3.26 5.08 -11.79
C ARG A 12 -3.22 3.60 -12.10
N ARG A 13 -3.44 3.22 -13.36
CA ARG A 13 -3.33 1.85 -13.83
C ARG A 13 -1.85 1.53 -13.91
N ILE A 14 -1.29 1.00 -12.81
CA ILE A 14 0.03 0.40 -12.85
C ILE A 14 -0.08 -0.96 -13.56
N SER A 15 0.89 -1.27 -14.41
CA SER A 15 0.96 -2.60 -15.02
C SER A 15 1.44 -3.64 -14.00
N SER A 16 1.23 -4.92 -14.29
CA SER A 16 1.76 -6.04 -13.50
C SER A 16 3.28 -5.99 -13.34
N GLU A 17 3.98 -5.56 -14.39
CA GLU A 17 5.44 -5.44 -14.42
C GLU A 17 5.88 -4.27 -13.53
N GLY A 18 5.19 -3.13 -13.61
CA GLY A 18 5.44 -1.98 -12.73
C GLY A 18 5.22 -2.34 -11.26
N LEU A 19 4.15 -3.06 -10.95
CA LEU A 19 3.88 -3.53 -9.59
C LEU A 19 4.98 -4.49 -9.10
N THR A 20 5.43 -5.40 -9.96
CA THR A 20 6.53 -6.33 -9.64
C THR A 20 7.82 -5.58 -9.36
N LEU A 21 8.12 -4.56 -10.17
CA LEU A 21 9.29 -3.72 -9.99
C LEU A 21 9.24 -2.99 -8.63
N ILE A 22 8.11 -2.36 -8.28
CA ILE A 22 7.92 -1.71 -6.96
C ILE A 22 8.17 -2.71 -5.83
N LYS A 23 7.56 -3.89 -5.88
CA LYS A 23 7.73 -4.93 -4.86
C LYS A 23 9.20 -5.33 -4.70
N GLN A 24 9.96 -5.40 -5.79
CA GLN A 24 11.39 -5.72 -5.78
C GLN A 24 12.25 -4.63 -5.15
N TRP A 25 11.98 -3.35 -5.46
CA TRP A 25 12.75 -2.23 -4.94
C TRP A 25 12.45 -1.92 -3.47
N GLU A 26 11.17 -1.90 -3.09
CA GLU A 26 10.75 -1.61 -1.72
C GLU A 26 11.06 -2.78 -0.76
N GLY A 27 10.91 -4.01 -1.25
CA GLY A 27 11.06 -5.21 -0.46
C GLY A 27 9.88 -5.46 0.50
N LEU A 28 9.76 -6.71 0.95
CA LEU A 28 8.67 -7.14 1.82
C LEU A 28 9.11 -7.24 3.28
N ARG A 29 8.32 -6.64 4.18
CA ARG A 29 8.46 -6.76 5.64
C ARG A 29 7.13 -7.17 6.28
N LEU A 30 7.03 -8.44 6.69
CA LEU A 30 5.81 -9.00 7.29
C LEU A 30 5.57 -8.60 8.74
N ASN A 31 6.62 -8.14 9.43
CA ASN A 31 6.54 -7.64 10.80
C ASN A 31 6.72 -6.13 10.79
N ALA A 32 5.88 -5.42 11.54
CA ALA A 32 6.02 -3.99 11.71
C ALA A 32 7.38 -3.65 12.33
N TYR A 33 8.06 -2.67 11.73
CA TYR A 33 9.35 -2.16 12.18
C TYR A 33 9.30 -0.65 12.32
N GLN A 34 10.25 -0.07 13.06
CA GLN A 34 10.45 1.37 13.06
C GLN A 34 11.52 1.73 12.03
N ASP A 35 11.22 2.70 11.18
CA ASP A 35 12.21 3.28 10.29
C ASP A 35 13.17 4.23 11.05
N ILE A 36 14.09 4.86 10.32
CA ILE A 36 15.04 5.84 10.87
C ILE A 36 14.37 7.07 11.50
N ALA A 37 13.10 7.34 11.16
CA ALA A 37 12.31 8.43 11.69
C ALA A 37 11.40 7.98 12.86
N CYS A 38 11.62 6.77 13.39
CA CYS A 38 10.84 6.13 14.44
C CYS A 38 9.36 5.90 14.08
N VAL A 39 9.00 5.91 12.79
CA VAL A 39 7.64 5.67 12.31
C VAL A 39 7.41 4.18 12.13
N TRP A 40 6.25 3.69 12.58
CA TRP A 40 5.86 2.30 12.37
C TRP A 40 5.51 2.05 10.90
N THR A 41 6.23 1.11 10.30
CA THR A 41 6.17 0.77 8.88
C THR A 41 6.00 -0.74 8.70
N ILE A 42 5.23 -1.18 7.69
CA ILE A 42 4.99 -2.61 7.40
C ILE A 42 4.77 -2.84 5.90
N GLY A 43 4.87 -4.09 5.45
CA GLY A 43 4.61 -4.48 4.07
C GLY A 43 5.68 -3.93 3.13
N TYR A 44 5.24 -3.22 2.10
CA TYR A 44 6.07 -2.53 1.11
C TYR A 44 6.20 -1.02 1.43
N GLY A 45 6.53 -0.69 2.68
CA GLY A 45 6.70 0.70 3.12
C GLY A 45 5.43 1.42 3.60
N HIS A 46 4.35 0.69 3.88
CA HIS A 46 3.09 1.30 4.35
C HIS A 46 3.24 1.88 5.77
N THR A 47 2.69 3.08 5.98
CA THR A 47 2.61 3.72 7.29
C THR A 47 1.18 4.19 7.56
N SER A 48 0.80 4.34 8.83
CA SER A 48 -0.53 4.83 9.24
C SER A 48 -0.91 6.20 8.65
N LYS A 49 0.06 6.98 8.13
CA LYS A 49 -0.20 8.24 7.44
C LYS A 49 -0.84 8.04 6.07
N ALA A 50 -0.56 6.91 5.42
CA ALA A 50 -1.21 6.51 4.17
C ALA A 50 -2.65 6.03 4.40
N GLY A 51 -3.08 5.87 5.65
CA GLY A 51 -4.46 5.51 5.99
C GLY A 51 -4.52 4.19 6.77
N LYS A 52 -5.56 3.40 6.49
CA LYS A 52 -5.71 2.09 7.13
C LYS A 52 -4.90 1.04 6.36
N PRO A 53 -4.33 0.03 7.04
CA PRO A 53 -4.41 -0.18 8.49
C PRO A 53 -3.45 0.70 9.30
N LEU A 54 -3.84 1.04 10.54
CA LEU A 54 -2.93 1.73 11.45
C LEU A 54 -1.83 0.76 11.92
N VAL A 55 -0.60 1.00 11.48
CA VAL A 55 0.58 0.21 11.83
C VAL A 55 0.99 0.49 13.28
N LYS A 56 1.26 -0.58 14.03
CA LYS A 56 1.66 -0.53 15.44
C LYS A 56 2.67 -1.61 15.77
N LYS A 57 3.36 -1.44 16.91
CA LYS A 57 4.33 -2.41 17.43
C LYS A 57 3.75 -3.82 17.50
N GLY A 58 4.51 -4.81 17.04
CA GLY A 58 4.13 -6.22 17.10
C GLY A 58 3.06 -6.63 16.10
N MET A 59 2.64 -5.74 15.20
CA MET A 59 1.74 -6.11 14.11
C MET A 59 2.48 -7.01 13.11
N CYS A 60 1.80 -8.09 12.71
CA CYS A 60 2.27 -9.03 11.70
C CYS A 60 1.19 -9.14 10.62
N ILE A 61 1.61 -9.30 9.37
CA ILE A 61 0.72 -9.52 8.23
C ILE A 61 1.23 -10.68 7.38
N THR A 62 0.33 -11.24 6.58
CA THR A 62 0.69 -12.18 5.51
C THR A 62 1.19 -11.42 4.28
N GLN A 63 1.87 -12.12 3.37
CA GLN A 63 2.24 -11.54 2.09
C GLN A 63 1.00 -11.03 1.32
N GLN A 64 -0.09 -11.80 1.30
CA GLN A 64 -1.33 -11.39 0.64
C GLN A 64 -1.85 -10.05 1.20
N GLN A 65 -1.88 -9.89 2.52
CA GLN A 65 -2.28 -8.64 3.16
C GLN A 65 -1.33 -7.48 2.82
N ALA A 66 -0.02 -7.73 2.71
CA ALA A 66 0.93 -6.71 2.28
C ALA A 66 0.68 -6.26 0.83
N GLU A 67 0.28 -7.18 -0.04
CA GLU A 67 -0.08 -6.89 -1.42
C GLU A 67 -1.41 -6.12 -1.53
N GLU A 68 -2.40 -6.46 -0.72
CA GLU A 68 -3.67 -5.73 -0.61
C GLU A 68 -3.42 -4.28 -0.16
N ILE A 69 -2.59 -4.09 0.88
CA ILE A 69 -2.20 -2.76 1.38
C ILE A 69 -1.50 -1.96 0.27
N LEU A 70 -0.51 -2.54 -0.42
CA LEU A 70 0.18 -1.88 -1.53
C LEU A 70 -0.78 -1.47 -2.65
N CYS A 71 -1.75 -2.34 -2.99
CA CYS A 71 -2.75 -2.02 -3.99
C CYS A 71 -3.65 -0.85 -3.57
N GLU A 72 -3.99 -0.74 -2.28
CA GLU A 72 -4.75 0.41 -1.76
C GLU A 72 -3.93 1.70 -1.74
N ASP A 73 -2.66 1.64 -1.34
CA ASP A 73 -1.76 2.80 -1.31
C ASP A 73 -1.58 3.42 -2.71
N LEU A 74 -1.49 2.58 -3.75
CA LEU A 74 -1.34 3.03 -5.14
C LEU A 74 -2.60 3.69 -5.73
N LYS A 75 -3.76 3.57 -5.07
CA LYS A 75 -5.03 4.20 -5.50
C LYS A 75 -5.18 5.66 -5.07
N GLN A 76 -4.28 6.17 -4.22
CA GLN A 76 -4.32 7.53 -3.67
C GLN A 76 -3.66 8.54 -4.62
#